data_AF-A0A2H5V5Z1-F1
#
_entry.id   AF-A0A2H5V5Z1-F1
#
_cell.length_a   1.000
_cell.length_b   1.000
_cell.length_c   1.000
_cell.angle_alpha   90.00
_cell.angle_beta   90.00
_cell.angle_gamma   90.00
#
_symmetry.space_group_name_H-M   'P 1'
#
loop_
_entity.id
_entity.type
_entity.pdbx_description
1 polymer ?
#
loop_
_entity_poly.entity_id
_entity_poly.type
_entity_poly.pdbx_seq_one_letter_code
_entity_poly.pdbx_strand_id
1 'polypeptide(L)' 'MSQDLLNDLPSLNQGEAVVVGEVTKVPVMMKVRPRTTMEGGADIDVVSKLREALNLVRNDKRAEEDEKRRKPFKGEFEET' A
#
# COMPACT_ATOMS: atom_id res chain seq x y z
N MET A 1 22.47 25.55 29.22
CA MET A 1 22.80 24.19 28.70
C MET A 1 21.57 23.39 28.30
N SER A 2 20.59 23.10 29.18
CA SER A 2 19.38 22.35 28.73
C SER A 2 18.43 23.20 27.88
N GLN A 3 18.27 24.49 28.18
CA GLN A 3 17.46 25.41 27.37
C GLN A 3 18.01 25.63 25.95
N ASP A 4 19.33 25.67 25.79
CA ASP A 4 19.95 25.94 24.48
C ASP A 4 19.66 24.79 23.49
N LEU A 5 19.72 23.54 23.95
CA LEU A 5 19.36 22.36 23.15
C LEU A 5 17.85 22.28 22.84
N LEU A 6 17.00 22.78 23.73
CA LEU A 6 15.55 22.89 23.49
C LEU A 6 15.23 23.94 22.42
N ASN A 7 16.03 25.01 22.34
CA ASN A 7 15.91 26.06 21.32
C ASN A 7 16.37 25.61 19.93
N ASP A 8 17.13 24.51 19.83
CA ASP A 8 17.55 23.90 18.56
C ASP A 8 16.51 22.94 17.97
N LEU A 9 15.49 22.53 18.75
CA LEU A 9 14.39 21.67 18.28
C LEU A 9 13.65 22.17 17.02
N PRO A 10 13.34 23.47 16.84
CA PRO A 10 12.69 23.94 15.61
C PRO A 10 13.59 23.93 14.37
N SER A 11 14.89 23.62 14.51
CA SER A 11 15.86 23.56 13.39
C SER A 11 16.04 22.16 12.78
N LEU A 12 15.44 21.10 13.33
CA LEU A 12 15.69 19.74 12.84
C LEU A 12 14.86 19.38 11.62
N ASN A 13 15.50 18.75 10.64
CA ASN A 13 14.82 18.21 9.47
C ASN A 13 14.21 16.84 9.76
N GLN A 14 13.33 16.38 8.86
CA GLN A 14 12.78 15.03 8.95
C GLN A 14 13.90 13.98 8.95
N GLY A 15 13.90 13.13 9.98
CA GLY A 15 14.91 12.11 10.19
C GLY A 15 16.14 12.59 10.96
N GLU A 16 16.23 13.85 11.39
CA GLU A 16 17.26 14.30 12.34
C GLU A 16 16.69 14.31 13.77
N ALA A 17 17.53 13.95 14.74
CA ALA A 17 17.15 13.87 16.14
C ALA A 17 18.31 14.28 17.07
N VAL A 18 17.97 14.89 18.20
CA VAL A 18 18.89 15.08 19.33
C VAL A 18 18.55 14.03 20.39
N VAL A 19 19.53 13.21 20.75
CA VAL A 19 19.38 12.18 21.79
C VAL A 19 20.02 12.68 23.08
N VAL A 20 19.25 12.66 24.17
CA VAL A 20 19.65 13.09 25.51
C VAL A 20 19.22 12.06 26.56
N GLY A 21 19.77 12.18 27.77
CA GLY A 21 19.46 11.29 28.90
C GLY A 21 20.43 10.10 28.98
N GLU A 22 20.07 9.08 29.75
CA GLU A 22 20.98 7.97 30.10
C GLU A 22 21.38 7.08 28.91
N VAL A 23 20.68 7.20 27.78
CA VAL A 23 20.96 6.43 26.58
C VAL A 23 22.24 6.89 25.86
N THR A 24 22.70 8.13 26.12
CA THR A 24 23.97 8.66 25.62
C THR A 24 24.71 9.43 26.71
N LYS A 25 26.03 9.19 26.84
CA LYS A 25 26.87 9.87 27.86
C LYS A 25 26.88 11.41 27.69
N VAL A 26 26.70 11.88 26.46
CA VAL A 26 26.58 13.30 26.10
C VAL A 26 25.41 13.46 25.13
N PRO A 27 24.81 14.66 25.02
CA PRO A 27 23.85 14.94 23.95
C PRO A 27 24.49 14.73 22.57
N VAL A 28 23.82 13.97 21.70
CA VAL A 28 24.31 13.69 20.34
C VAL A 28 23.23 14.04 19.33
N MET A 29 23.62 14.80 18.29
CA MET A 29 22.81 15.03 17.11
C MET A 29 23.06 13.90 16.09
N MET A 30 21.99 13.27 15.60
CA MET A 30 22.10 12.17 14.64
C MET A 30 21.01 12.18 13.58
N LYS A 31 21.29 11.48 12.48
CA LYS A 31 20.32 11.19 11.43
C LYS A 31 19.79 9.76 11.58
N VAL A 32 18.50 9.64 11.87
CA VAL A 32 17.78 8.38 11.98
C VAL A 32 17.64 7.77 10.60
N ARG A 33 18.06 6.51 10.48
CA ARG A 33 17.90 5.74 9.23
C ARG A 33 16.41 5.47 8.94
N PRO A 34 16.00 5.41 7.67
CA PRO A 34 14.68 4.92 7.30
C PRO A 34 14.47 3.50 7.82
N ARG A 35 13.26 3.20 8.28
CA ARG A 35 12.88 1.86 8.73
C ARG A 35 12.66 0.97 7.50
N THR A 36 13.29 -0.20 7.49
CA THR A 36 13.03 -1.25 6.50
C THR A 36 12.26 -2.38 7.18
N THR A 37 10.94 -2.34 7.11
CA THR A 37 10.07 -3.43 7.61
C THR A 37 9.04 -3.81 6.57
N MET A 38 8.67 -5.09 6.55
CA MET A 38 7.56 -5.61 5.74
C MET A 38 6.20 -5.09 6.23
N GLU A 39 6.12 -4.80 7.53
CA GLU A 39 5.00 -4.15 8.19
C GLU A 39 5.18 -2.63 8.08
N GLY A 40 4.38 -1.99 7.23
CA GLY A 40 4.33 -0.54 7.09
C GLY A 40 2.97 -0.13 6.56
N GLY A 41 2.34 0.86 7.19
CA GLY A 41 1.11 1.49 6.70
C GLY A 41 1.41 2.40 5.51
N ALA A 42 1.97 1.84 4.44
CA ALA A 42 2.09 2.54 3.17
C ALA A 42 0.68 2.77 2.61
N ASP A 43 0.45 3.93 1.99
CA ASP A 43 -0.79 4.20 1.28
C ASP A 43 -0.99 3.13 0.20
N ILE A 44 -2.06 2.36 0.35
CA ILE A 44 -2.46 1.39 -0.66
C ILE A 44 -3.03 2.17 -1.83
N ASP A 45 -2.54 1.90 -3.05
CA ASP A 45 -3.17 2.43 -4.26
C ASP A 45 -4.50 1.71 -4.53
N VAL A 46 -5.56 2.24 -3.90
CA VAL A 46 -6.92 1.72 -3.99
C VAL A 46 -7.45 1.81 -5.42
N VAL A 47 -7.04 2.82 -6.19
CA VAL A 47 -7.53 3.03 -7.57
C VAL A 47 -7.03 1.91 -8.47
N SER A 48 -5.74 1.58 -8.38
CA SER A 48 -5.17 0.47 -9.15
C SER A 48 -5.79 -0.86 -8.73
N LYS A 49 -5.96 -1.12 -7.43
CA LYS A 49 -6.59 -2.35 -6.93
C LYS A 49 -8.05 -2.50 -7.37
N LEU A 50 -8.82 -1.42 -7.37
CA LEU A 50 -10.20 -1.44 -7.85
C LEU A 50 -10.27 -1.72 -9.37
N ARG A 51 -9.38 -1.12 -10.16
CA ARG A 51 -9.31 -1.38 -11.62
C ARG A 51 -8.96 -2.84 -11.92
N GLU A 52 -8.00 -3.41 -11.20
CA GLU A 52 -7.65 -4.84 -11.28
C GLU A 52 -8.88 -5.72 -11.01
N ALA A 53 -9.59 -5.47 -9.90
CA ALA A 53 -10.79 -6.23 -9.53
C ALA A 53 -11.91 -6.13 -10.57
N LEU A 54 -12.17 -4.93 -11.10
CA LEU A 54 -13.18 -4.73 -12.14
C LEU A 54 -12.83 -5.45 -13.45
N ASN A 55 -11.55 -5.47 -13.83
CA ASN A 55 -11.10 -6.15 -15.03
C ASN A 55 -11.24 -7.67 -14.91
N LEU A 56 -10.92 -8.25 -13.75
CA LEU A 56 -11.13 -9.68 -13.47
C LEU A 56 -12.59 -10.07 -13.67
N VAL A 57 -13.51 -9.36 -13.02
CA VAL A 57 -14.96 -9.63 -13.13
C VAL A 57 -15.47 -9.47 -14.57
N ARG A 58 -14.98 -8.46 -15.31
CA ARG A 58 -15.37 -8.26 -16.71
C ARG A 58 -14.88 -9.39 -17.61
N ASN A 59 -13.67 -9.87 -17.39
CA ASN A 59 -13.10 -10.95 -18.19
C ASN A 59 -13.81 -12.28 -17.91
N ASP A 60 -14.14 -12.57 -16.66
CA ASP A 60 -14.91 -13.76 -16.28
C ASP A 60 -16.29 -13.76 -16.95
N LYS A 61 -17.00 -12.63 -16.92
CA LYS A 61 -18.30 -12.49 -17.61
C LYS A 61 -18.20 -12.72 -19.12
N ARG A 62 -17.16 -12.16 -19.76
CA ARG A 62 -16.93 -12.38 -21.20
C ARG A 62 -16.66 -13.85 -21.51
N ALA A 63 -15.86 -14.53 -20.68
CA ALA A 63 -15.58 -15.94 -20.84
C ALA A 63 -16.85 -16.79 -20.72
N GLU A 64 -17.73 -16.51 -19.74
CA GLU A 64 -19.02 -17.19 -19.60
C GLU A 64 -19.96 -16.96 -20.80
N GLU A 65 -20.01 -15.73 -21.32
CA GLU A 65 -20.81 -15.39 -22.49
C GLU A 65 -20.32 -16.11 -23.74
N ASP A 66 -19.00 -16.16 -23.95
CA ASP A 66 -18.38 -16.89 -25.04
C ASP A 66 -18.62 -18.40 -24.93
N GLU A 67 -18.61 -18.95 -23.71
CA GLU A 67 -18.92 -20.36 -23.47
C GLU A 67 -20.39 -20.68 -23.79
N LYS A 68 -21.32 -19.81 -23.41
CA LYS A 68 -22.76 -19.96 -23.73
C LYS A 68 -23.01 -19.90 -25.24
N ARG A 69 -22.30 -19.04 -25.97
CA ARG A 69 -22.37 -18.95 -27.44
C ARG A 69 -21.83 -20.19 -28.15
N ARG A 70 -20.85 -20.88 -27.55
CA ARG A 70 -20.25 -22.10 -28.13
C ARG A 70 -21.08 -23.35 -27.90
N LYS A 71 -21.99 -23.37 -26.92
CA LYS A 71 -22.83 -24.55 -26.65
C LYS A 71 -23.88 -24.69 -27.77
N PRO A 72 -23.90 -25.83 -28.49
CA PRO A 72 -24.89 -26.05 -29.56
C PRO A 72 -26.30 -26.10 -28.96
N PHE A 73 -27.25 -25.50 -29.66
CA PHE A 73 -28.66 -25.49 -29.26
C PHE A 73 -29.21 -26.93 -29.27
N LYS A 74 -29.43 -27.50 -28.08
CA LYS A 74 -30.22 -28.73 -27.92
C LYS A 74 -31.69 -28.35 -27.92
N GLY A 75 -32.25 -28.13 -29.10
CA GLY A 75 -33.69 -28.16 -29.30
C GLY A 75 -34.10 -29.57 -29.69
N GLU A 76 -35.00 -30.19 -28.93
CA GLU A 76 -35.76 -31.34 -29.43
C GLU A 76 -36.75 -30.77 -30.45
N PHE A 77 -36.57 -31.11 -31.73
CA PHE A 77 -37.54 -30.78 -32.75
C PHE A 77 -38.75 -31.69 -32.52
N GLU A 78 -39.84 -31.14 -31.99
CA GLU A 78 -41.14 -31.81 -32.04
C GLU A 78 -41.61 -31.78 -33.49
N GLU A 79 -41.36 -32.88 -34.22
CA GLU A 79 -41.96 -33.13 -35.53
C GLU A 79 -43.47 -33.33 -35.34
N THR A 80 -44.26 -32.43 -35.91
CA THR A 80 -45.73 -32.53 -36.02
C THR A 80 -46.13 -33.20 -37.32
#